data_AF-V8NU23-F1
#
_entry.id   AF-V8NU23-F1
#
_cell.length_a   1.000
_cell.length_b   1.000
_cell.length_c   1.000
_cell.angle_alpha   90.00
_cell.angle_beta   90.00
_cell.angle_gamma   90.00
#
_symmetry.space_group_name_H-M   'P 1'
#
loop_
_entity.id
_entity.type
_entity.pdbx_description
1 polymer ?
#
loop_
_entity_poly.entity_id
_entity_poly.type
_entity_poly.pdbx_seq_one_letter_code
_entity_poly.pdbx_strand_id
1 'polypeptide(L)'
;YYFTVLFGHEGQKPLELRCEEEADGEEWVEAIQQASYSDILIEREVLMQKYIHLVQIVETEKISANQLRHQLEDQDTEIERLKSEIVALNKTKERMRPYQGNQEEEDPDIKKIKKKVCEKETR
;
A
#
# COMPACT_ATOMS: atom_id res chain seq x y z
N TYR A 1 40.17 -52.55 -2.17
CA TYR A 1 39.62 -52.39 -0.81
C TYR A 1 38.10 -52.46 -0.89
N TYR A 2 37.41 -52.81 0.19
CA TYR A 2 35.95 -52.99 0.19
C TYR A 2 35.32 -52.31 1.39
N PHE A 3 34.13 -51.75 1.20
CA PHE A 3 33.30 -51.23 2.28
C PHE A 3 31.83 -51.54 2.02
N THR A 4 31.02 -51.51 3.07
CA THR A 4 29.60 -51.86 3.00
C THR A 4 28.77 -50.70 3.52
N VAL A 5 27.77 -50.31 2.73
CA VAL A 5 26.76 -49.34 3.14
C VAL A 5 25.52 -50.10 3.60
N LEU A 6 25.15 -49.91 4.86
CA LEU A 6 23.93 -50.44 5.45
C LEU A 6 22.85 -49.37 5.41
N PHE A 7 21.68 -49.73 4.90
CA PHE A 7 20.53 -48.83 4.88
C PHE A 7 19.69 -49.01 6.15
N GLY A 8 19.15 -47.92 6.68
CA GLY A 8 18.36 -47.93 7.92
C GLY A 8 16.91 -48.41 7.75
N HIS A 9 16.42 -48.59 6.52
CA HIS A 9 15.06 -49.05 6.25
C HIS A 9 14.98 -50.58 6.14
N GLU A 10 13.98 -51.19 6.79
CA GLU A 10 13.78 -52.64 6.73
C GLU A 10 13.62 -53.15 5.30
N GLY A 11 14.25 -54.30 5.02
CA GLY A 11 14.16 -55.01 3.73
C GLY A 11 15.12 -54.53 2.64
N GLN A 12 15.89 -53.46 2.87
CA GLN A 12 16.94 -53.04 1.93
C GLN A 12 18.19 -53.90 2.11
N LYS A 13 18.69 -54.45 0.99
CA LYS A 13 19.94 -55.20 0.98
C LYS A 13 21.13 -54.24 1.16
N PRO A 14 22.16 -54.62 1.95
CA PRO A 14 23.42 -53.89 2.01
C PRO A 14 24.03 -53.70 0.62
N LEU A 15 24.71 -52.58 0.43
CA LEU A 15 25.50 -52.31 -0.76
C LEU A 15 26.98 -52.60 -0.46
N GLU A 16 27.58 -53.53 -1.20
CA GLU A 16 29.02 -53.79 -1.13
C GLU A 16 29.72 -53.06 -2.26
N LEU A 17 30.71 -52.25 -1.90
CA LEU A 17 31.45 -51.40 -2.83
C LEU A 17 32.94 -51.71 -2.77
N ARG A 18 33.60 -51.59 -3.92
CA ARG A 18 35.04 -51.80 -4.08
C ARG A 18 35.71 -50.49 -4.46
N CYS A 19 36.82 -50.21 -3.78
CA CYS A 19 37.75 -49.12 -4.12
C CYS A 19 39.08 -49.67 -4.62
N GLU A 20 39.79 -48.85 -5.39
CA GLU A 20 41.14 -49.13 -5.86
C GLU A 20 42.15 -49.00 -4.71
N GLU A 21 42.06 -47.91 -3.94
CA GLU A 21 42.90 -47.65 -2.76
C GLU A 21 42.11 -47.63 -1.44
N GLU A 22 42.80 -47.75 -0.31
CA GLU A 22 42.20 -47.68 1.03
C GLU A 22 41.71 -46.26 1.34
N ALA A 23 42.53 -45.26 0.99
CA ALA A 23 42.22 -43.85 1.15
C ALA A 23 40.94 -43.43 0.41
N ASP A 24 40.74 -43.93 -0.83
CA ASP A 24 39.50 -43.69 -1.57
C ASP A 24 38.28 -44.20 -0.80
N GLY A 25 38.39 -45.38 -0.17
CA GLY A 25 37.32 -45.96 0.64
C GLY A 25 36.99 -45.10 1.87
N GLU A 26 38.00 -44.58 2.55
CA GLU A 26 37.83 -43.67 3.68
C GLU A 26 37.14 -42.37 3.26
N GLU A 27 37.56 -41.77 2.14
CA GLU A 27 36.93 -40.55 1.58
C GLU A 27 35.45 -40.78 1.23
N TRP A 28 35.13 -41.90 0.58
CA TRP A 28 33.74 -42.26 0.27
C TRP A 28 32.89 -42.46 1.54
N VAL A 29 33.42 -43.11 2.57
CA VAL A 29 32.71 -43.32 3.84
C VAL A 29 32.44 -42.00 4.54
N GLU A 30 33.43 -41.10 4.58
CA GLU A 30 33.28 -39.76 5.15
C GLU A 30 32.24 -38.95 4.38
N ALA A 31 32.31 -38.90 3.05
CA ALA A 31 31.37 -38.18 2.21
C ALA A 31 29.93 -38.71 2.37
N ILE A 32 29.74 -40.02 2.45
CA ILE A 32 28.42 -40.65 2.67
C ILE A 32 27.87 -40.32 4.06
N GLN A 33 28.72 -40.33 5.10
CA GLN A 33 28.30 -39.94 6.46
C GLN A 33 27.93 -38.47 6.57
N GLN A 34 28.65 -37.59 5.86
CA GLN A 34 28.33 -36.16 5.81
C GLN A 34 27.08 -35.87 4.96
N ALA A 35 26.73 -36.73 4.01
CA ALA A 35 25.56 -36.59 3.16
C ALA A 35 24.25 -36.90 3.93
N SER A 36 23.71 -35.90 4.63
CA SER A 36 22.42 -36.01 5.30
C SER A 36 21.27 -35.58 4.39
N TYR A 37 20.66 -36.53 3.69
CA TYR A 37 19.41 -36.28 2.93
C TYR A 37 18.28 -35.76 3.83
N SER A 38 18.28 -36.15 5.11
CA SER A 38 17.32 -35.67 6.11
C SER A 38 17.44 -34.17 6.33
N ASP A 39 18.65 -33.63 6.43
CA ASP A 39 18.86 -32.19 6.66
C ASP A 39 18.42 -31.37 5.44
N ILE A 40 18.72 -31.85 4.23
CA ILE A 40 18.26 -31.23 2.97
C ILE A 40 16.71 -31.22 2.90
N LEU A 41 16.05 -32.30 3.34
CA LEU A 41 14.60 -32.34 3.41
C LEU A 41 14.03 -31.33 4.42
N ILE A 42 14.65 -31.19 5.59
CA ILE A 42 14.25 -30.22 6.62
C ILE A 42 14.41 -28.79 6.08
N GLU A 43 15.55 -28.47 5.45
CA GLU A 43 15.81 -27.17 4.85
C GLU A 43 14.78 -26.85 3.75
N ARG A 44 14.45 -27.83 2.91
CA ARG A 44 13.41 -27.70 1.89
C ARG A 44 12.05 -27.38 2.50
N GLU A 45 11.66 -28.06 3.57
CA GLU A 45 10.39 -27.81 4.25
C GLU A 45 10.36 -26.41 4.87
N VAL A 46 11.44 -26.00 5.56
CA VAL A 46 11.58 -24.64 6.09
C VAL A 46 11.46 -23.59 4.99
N LEU A 47 12.07 -23.85 3.82
CA LEU A 47 11.98 -22.93 2.68
C LEU A 47 10.57 -22.87 2.10
N MET A 48 9.87 -24.01 2.00
CA MET A 48 8.48 -24.05 1.57
C MET A 48 7.56 -23.26 2.52
N GLN A 49 7.76 -23.37 3.84
CA GLN A 49 7.01 -22.58 4.81
C GLN A 49 7.27 -21.07 4.65
N LYS A 50 8.52 -20.66 4.43
CA LYS A 50 8.86 -19.25 4.14
C LYS A 50 8.20 -18.76 2.86
N TYR A 51 8.16 -19.59 1.81
CA TYR A 51 7.49 -19.26 0.56
C TYR A 51 5.98 -19.02 0.76
N ILE A 52 5.29 -19.92 1.47
CA ILE A 52 3.87 -19.78 1.79
C ILE A 52 3.61 -18.48 2.55
N HIS A 53 4.45 -18.18 3.55
CA HIS A 53 4.32 -16.95 4.34
C HIS A 53 4.49 -15.70 3.47
N LEU A 54 5.48 -15.68 2.58
CA LEU A 54 5.72 -14.55 1.67
C LEU A 54 4.52 -14.33 0.75
N VAL A 55 3.94 -15.39 0.20
CA VAL A 55 2.72 -15.30 -0.65
C VAL A 55 1.55 -14.67 0.12
N GLN A 56 1.35 -15.04 1.38
CA GLN A 56 0.29 -14.46 2.22
C GLN A 56 0.51 -12.97 2.49
N ILE A 57 1.76 -12.56 2.76
CA ILE A 57 2.11 -11.14 2.96
C ILE A 57 1.78 -10.36 1.69
N VAL A 58 2.25 -10.81 0.53
CA VAL A 58 2.06 -10.10 -0.75
C VAL A 58 0.58 -9.97 -1.11
N GLU A 59 -0.23 -11.01 -0.89
CA GLU A 59 -1.68 -10.89 -1.15
C GLU A 59 -2.35 -9.90 -0.18
N THR A 60 -1.94 -9.90 1.08
CA THR A 60 -2.44 -8.94 2.09
C THR A 60 -2.07 -7.49 1.73
N GLU A 61 -0.83 -7.27 1.29
CA GLU A 61 -0.35 -5.96 0.82
C GLU A 61 -1.13 -5.48 -0.40
N LYS A 62 -1.37 -6.37 -1.37
CA LYS A 62 -2.17 -6.06 -2.56
C LYS A 62 -3.61 -5.66 -2.22
N ILE A 63 -4.25 -6.34 -1.27
CA ILE A 63 -5.59 -5.97 -0.80
C ILE A 63 -5.54 -4.57 -0.14
N SER A 64 -4.58 -4.34 0.74
CA SER A 64 -4.41 -3.07 1.45
C SER A 64 -4.16 -1.90 0.48
N ALA A 65 -3.30 -2.10 -0.53
CA ALA A 65 -3.01 -1.10 -1.56
C ALA A 65 -4.25 -0.76 -2.40
N ASN A 66 -5.06 -1.76 -2.77
CA ASN A 66 -6.32 -1.51 -3.47
C ASN A 66 -7.33 -0.73 -2.64
N GLN A 67 -7.42 -1.01 -1.33
CA GLN A 67 -8.27 -0.24 -0.42
C GLN A 67 -7.83 1.22 -0.32
N LEU A 68 -6.53 1.47 -0.18
CA LEU A 68 -5.99 2.83 -0.15
C LEU A 68 -6.26 3.59 -1.46
N ARG A 69 -6.13 2.92 -2.61
CA ARG A 69 -6.45 3.51 -3.91
C ARG A 69 -7.90 3.98 -3.98
N HIS A 70 -8.85 3.14 -3.56
CA HIS A 70 -10.27 3.53 -3.53
C HIS A 70 -10.54 4.70 -2.57
N GLN A 71 -9.90 4.71 -1.39
CA GLN A 71 -10.03 5.85 -0.47
C GLN A 71 -9.55 7.16 -1.08
N LEU A 72 -8.47 7.13 -1.88
CA LEU A 72 -7.98 8.32 -2.59
C LEU A 72 -8.98 8.78 -3.68
N GLU A 73 -9.55 7.84 -4.45
CA GLU A 73 -10.58 8.14 -5.46
C GLU A 73 -11.83 8.81 -4.82
N ASP A 74 -12.26 8.32 -3.66
CA ASP A 74 -13.38 8.89 -2.91
C ASP A 74 -13.04 10.30 -2.37
N GLN A 75 -11.80 10.49 -1.88
CA GLN A 75 -11.32 11.78 -1.40
C GLN A 75 -11.22 12.82 -2.53
N ASP A 76 -10.71 12.44 -3.71
CA ASP A 76 -10.65 13.32 -4.87
C ASP A 76 -12.07 13.76 -5.30
N THR A 77 -13.02 12.84 -5.27
CA THR A 77 -14.43 13.15 -5.56
C THR A 77 -15.00 14.16 -4.55
N GLU A 78 -14.73 13.98 -3.25
CA GLU A 78 -15.19 14.89 -2.21
C GLU A 78 -14.54 16.28 -2.32
N ILE A 79 -13.25 16.35 -2.69
CA ILE A 79 -12.55 17.61 -2.96
C ILE A 79 -13.25 18.39 -4.09
N GLU A 80 -13.58 17.73 -5.20
CA GLU A 80 -14.26 18.39 -6.32
C GLU A 80 -15.68 18.84 -5.97
N ARG A 81 -16.38 18.05 -5.15
CA ARG A 81 -17.70 18.43 -4.61
C ARG A 81 -17.62 19.70 -3.76
N LEU A 82 -16.67 19.75 -2.81
CA LEU A 82 -16.45 20.90 -1.93
C LEU A 82 -15.99 22.15 -2.70
N LYS A 83 -15.11 21.99 -3.70
CA LYS A 83 -14.73 23.10 -4.61
C LYS A 83 -15.96 23.68 -5.31
N SER A 84 -16.83 22.83 -5.83
CA SER A 84 -18.08 23.25 -6.50
C SER A 84 -19.02 23.98 -5.55
N GLU A 85 -19.14 23.49 -4.31
CA GLU A 85 -19.94 24.11 -3.25
C GLU A 85 -19.42 25.51 -2.89
N ILE A 86 -18.10 25.67 -2.74
CA ILE A 86 -17.45 26.99 -2.51
C ILE A 86 -17.76 27.96 -3.65
N VAL A 87 -17.66 27.51 -4.91
CA VAL A 87 -17.98 28.36 -6.07
C VAL A 87 -19.45 28.80 -6.05
N ALA A 88 -20.37 27.88 -5.76
CA ALA A 88 -21.80 28.18 -5.68
C ALA A 88 -22.13 29.16 -4.54
N LEU A 89 -21.53 28.97 -3.37
CA LEU A 89 -21.67 29.86 -2.22
C LEU A 89 -21.10 31.26 -2.51
N ASN A 90 -19.93 31.35 -3.14
CA ASN A 90 -19.34 32.63 -3.54
C ASN A 90 -20.22 33.38 -4.54
N LYS A 91 -20.78 32.69 -5.55
CA LYS A 91 -21.73 33.29 -6.50
C LYS A 91 -22.99 33.81 -5.81
N THR A 92 -23.48 33.08 -4.81
CA THR A 92 -24.66 33.46 -4.03
C THR A 92 -24.35 34.67 -3.14
N LYS A 93 -23.19 34.68 -2.49
CA LYS A 93 -22.70 35.80 -1.67
C LYS A 93 -22.56 37.10 -2.48
N GLU A 94 -21.99 37.03 -3.68
CA GLU A 94 -21.88 38.20 -4.55
C GLU A 94 -23.25 38.72 -5.03
N ARG A 95 -24.22 37.83 -5.30
CA ARG A 95 -25.60 38.24 -5.61
C ARG A 95 -26.34 38.92 -4.45
N MET A 96 -26.00 38.54 -3.21
CA MET A 96 -26.61 39.12 -2.01
C MET A 96 -25.88 40.37 -1.50
N ARG A 97 -24.74 40.78 -2.10
CA ARG A 97 -24.17 42.08 -1.76
C ARG A 97 -25.17 43.17 -2.16
N PRO A 98 -25.55 44.09 -1.25
CA PRO A 98 -26.30 45.27 -1.64
C PRO A 98 -25.46 46.05 -2.66
N TYR A 99 -26.11 46.56 -3.71
CA TYR A 99 -25.51 47.46 -4.70
C TYR A 99 -24.77 48.61 -3.99
N GLN A 100 -23.47 48.45 -3.73
CA GLN A 100 -22.58 49.50 -3.23
C GLN A 100 -21.68 50.06 -4.34
N GLY A 101 -21.95 49.71 -5.59
CA GLY A 101 -21.27 50.23 -6.77
C GLY A 101 -22.23 51.01 -7.66
N ASN A 102 -22.58 52.23 -7.23
CA ASN A 102 -22.79 53.43 -8.06
C ASN A 102 -23.44 54.53 -7.21
N GLN A 103 -22.64 55.28 -6.44
CA GLN A 103 -23.08 56.60 -5.93
C GLN A 103 -23.35 57.60 -7.09
N GLU A 104 -22.93 57.26 -8.31
CA GLU A 104 -23.26 57.99 -9.53
C GLU A 104 -24.68 57.70 -10.06
N GLU A 105 -25.30 56.56 -9.72
CA GLU A 105 -26.72 56.28 -9.98
C GLU A 105 -27.62 56.52 -8.76
N GLU A 106 -27.14 57.27 -7.77
CA GLU A 106 -28.03 57.67 -6.68
C GLU A 106 -29.07 58.65 -7.24
N ASP A 107 -30.32 58.18 -7.26
CA ASP A 107 -31.51 58.84 -7.78
C ASP A 107 -31.51 60.34 -7.36
N PRO A 108 -31.69 61.27 -8.31
CA PRO A 108 -31.65 62.70 -8.03
C PRO A 108 -32.65 63.13 -6.97
N ASP A 109 -33.79 62.44 -6.81
CA ASP A 109 -34.77 62.71 -5.76
C ASP A 109 -34.27 62.27 -4.38
N ILE A 110 -33.54 61.15 -4.29
CA ILE A 110 -32.91 60.71 -3.04
C ILE A 110 -31.86 61.72 -2.58
N LYS A 111 -31.04 62.25 -3.51
CA LYS A 111 -30.10 63.36 -3.21
C LYS A 111 -30.84 64.61 -2.72
N LYS A 112 -31.97 64.95 -3.35
CA LYS A 112 -32.78 66.13 -3.01
C LYS A 112 -33.43 65.98 -1.63
N ILE A 113 -33.88 64.79 -1.26
CA ILE A 113 -34.44 64.49 0.06
C ILE A 113 -33.35 64.60 1.13
N LYS A 114 -32.20 63.96 0.94
CA LYS A 114 -31.06 64.07 1.88
C LYS A 114 -30.63 65.52 2.09
N LYS A 115 -30.57 66.31 1.03
CA LYS A 115 -30.26 67.75 1.12
C LYS A 115 -31.30 68.51 1.95
N LYS A 116 -32.59 68.30 1.69
CA LYS A 116 -33.67 68.94 2.45
C LYS A 116 -33.70 68.51 3.92
N VAL A 117 -33.34 67.26 4.22
CA VAL A 117 -33.21 66.78 5.61
C VAL A 117 -32.06 67.50 6.30
N CYS A 118 -30.89 67.56 5.65
CA CYS A 118 -29.71 68.26 6.17
C CYS A 118 -29.99 69.76 6.42
N GLU A 119 -30.68 70.44 5.49
CA GLU A 119 -31.09 71.85 5.63
C GLU A 119 -32.11 72.08 6.75
N LYS A 120 -32.92 71.08 7.09
CA LYS A 120 -33.86 71.16 8.23
C LYS A 120 -33.18 70.90 9.57
N GLU A 121 -32.12 70.11 9.61
CA GLU A 121 -31.35 69.85 10.83
C GLU A 121 -30.37 70.99 11.18
N THR A 122 -30.05 71.87 10.22
CA THR A 122 -29.21 73.07 10.44
C THR A 122 -29.99 74.34 10.79
N ARG A 123 -31.31 74.24 11.02
CA ARG A 123 -32.19 75.38 11.32
C ARG A 123 -32.90 75.19 12.66
#